data_AF-A0A2M8FU04-F1
#
_entry.id   AF-A0A2M8FU04-F1
#
_cell.length_a   1.000
_cell.length_b   1.000
_cell.length_c   1.000
_cell.angle_alpha   90.00
_cell.angle_beta   90.00
_cell.angle_gamma   90.00
#
_symmetry.space_group_name_H-M   'P 1'
#
loop_
_entity.id
_entity.type
_entity.pdbx_description
1 polymer ?
#
loop_
_entity_poly.entity_id
_entity_poly.type
_entity_poly.pdbx_seq_one_letter_code
_entity_poly.pdbx_strand_id
1 'polypeptide(L)'
;AISSIGFAPDLNAGTNIALPIDDRFGSSYTPIGFNFCFDGFQFSQLLVSSNGYVIFDAIGCASNMPGTNAAPGGTSGWSISAAIPNTTNAPRNAILFPWQDINPALGGTIRYQTLGAAPNRRFILTFNNVPYFDCPSLLFTGQLKLFETTNNIEMHIASKSICTGWNGGDAILGLHNFNGT
;
A
#
# COMPACT_ATOMS: atom_id res chain seq x y z
N ALA A 1 5.02 -2.97 -19.05
CA ALA A 1 6.11 -2.00 -19.26
C ALA A 1 6.01 -0.94 -18.16
N ILE A 2 7.13 -0.55 -17.55
CA ILE A 2 7.17 0.55 -16.57
C ILE A 2 7.35 1.85 -17.37
N SER A 3 6.50 2.85 -17.15
CA SER A 3 6.58 4.17 -17.78
C SER A 3 6.51 5.27 -16.73
N SER A 4 7.31 6.33 -16.87
CA SER A 4 7.17 7.52 -16.03
C SER A 4 6.00 8.38 -16.52
N ILE A 5 5.22 8.89 -15.58
CA ILE A 5 4.11 9.82 -15.82
C ILE A 5 4.38 11.11 -15.05
N GLY A 6 3.82 12.23 -15.52
CA GLY A 6 3.91 13.50 -14.81
C GLY A 6 3.24 13.41 -13.43
N PHE A 7 3.85 14.01 -12.42
CA PHE A 7 3.26 14.10 -11.09
C PHE A 7 1.98 14.94 -11.14
N ALA A 8 0.83 14.28 -10.97
CA ALA A 8 -0.49 14.88 -10.99
C ALA A 8 -1.35 14.21 -9.91
N PRO A 9 -1.12 14.51 -8.63
CA PRO A 9 -1.87 13.91 -7.54
C PRO A 9 -3.32 14.39 -7.57
N ASP A 10 -4.21 13.51 -7.15
CA ASP A 10 -5.59 13.85 -6.90
C ASP A 10 -5.79 14.56 -5.58
N LEU A 11 -6.94 15.19 -5.41
CA LEU A 11 -7.31 15.80 -4.15
C LEU A 11 -7.28 14.78 -3.02
N ASN A 12 -6.62 15.11 -1.89
CA ASN A 12 -6.69 14.30 -0.67
C ASN A 12 -8.09 14.39 -0.03
N ALA A 13 -9.00 13.51 -0.46
CA ALA A 13 -10.41 13.52 -0.07
C ALA A 13 -10.96 12.10 0.12
N GLY A 14 -12.25 12.01 0.42
CA GLY A 14 -12.96 10.75 0.61
C GLY A 14 -12.93 10.24 2.05
N THR A 15 -12.95 8.92 2.19
CA THR A 15 -13.12 8.23 3.47
C THR A 15 -11.77 8.07 4.17
N ASN A 16 -11.72 8.42 5.45
CA ASN A 16 -10.54 8.21 6.29
C ASN A 16 -10.40 6.74 6.69
N ILE A 17 -9.19 6.20 6.54
CA ILE A 17 -8.79 4.89 7.07
C ILE A 17 -8.05 5.16 8.37
N ALA A 18 -8.65 4.80 9.50
CA ALA A 18 -8.03 4.98 10.81
C ALA A 18 -7.04 3.85 11.08
N LEU A 19 -5.77 4.21 11.31
CA LEU A 19 -4.71 3.32 11.78
C LEU A 19 -4.08 3.91 13.05
N PRO A 20 -4.78 3.83 14.20
CA PRO A 20 -4.35 4.44 15.46
C PRO A 20 -3.30 3.61 16.21
N ILE A 21 -2.97 2.43 15.69
CA ILE A 21 -1.98 1.52 16.24
C ILE A 21 -0.98 1.23 15.14
N ASP A 22 0.29 1.30 15.49
CA ASP A 22 1.38 1.00 14.58
C ASP A 22 1.42 -0.48 14.20
N ASP A 23 2.02 -0.79 13.05
CA ASP A 23 2.13 -2.16 12.54
C ASP A 23 0.80 -2.91 12.43
N ARG A 24 -0.22 -2.22 11.95
CA ARG A 24 -1.56 -2.80 11.75
C ARG A 24 -2.10 -2.58 10.36
N PHE A 25 -2.87 -3.56 9.92
CA PHE A 25 -3.80 -3.38 8.82
C PHE A 25 -5.07 -2.66 9.29
N GLY A 26 -5.77 -2.01 8.35
CA GLY A 26 -7.07 -1.40 8.61
C GLY A 26 -8.06 -2.38 9.24
N SER A 27 -8.99 -1.89 10.06
CA SER A 27 -9.98 -2.73 10.75
C SER A 27 -11.04 -3.34 9.84
N SER A 28 -11.03 -2.98 8.55
CA SER A 28 -11.89 -3.53 7.51
C SER A 28 -11.19 -3.48 6.15
N TYR A 29 -11.66 -4.30 5.23
CA TYR A 29 -11.30 -4.16 3.83
C TYR A 29 -11.77 -2.82 3.26
N THR A 30 -10.96 -2.26 2.35
CA THR A 30 -11.24 -1.03 1.62
C THR A 30 -11.80 -1.40 0.24
N PRO A 31 -13.04 -0.99 -0.09
CA PRO A 31 -13.61 -1.28 -1.40
C PRO A 31 -12.90 -0.47 -2.48
N ILE A 32 -12.49 -1.14 -3.57
CA ILE A 32 -11.88 -0.49 -4.75
C ILE A 32 -12.97 0.25 -5.54
N GLY A 33 -14.20 -0.27 -5.50
CA GLY A 33 -15.37 0.26 -6.21
C GLY A 33 -15.57 -0.35 -7.60
N PHE A 34 -14.65 -1.18 -8.07
CA PHE A 34 -14.73 -1.97 -9.29
C PHE A 34 -13.85 -3.23 -9.14
N ASN A 35 -14.01 -4.20 -10.04
CA ASN A 35 -13.12 -5.35 -10.09
C ASN A 35 -11.79 -4.95 -10.75
N PHE A 36 -10.71 -5.12 -10.03
CA PHE A 36 -9.35 -4.84 -10.45
C PHE A 36 -8.59 -6.16 -10.64
N CYS A 37 -7.97 -6.33 -11.80
CA CYS A 37 -7.14 -7.49 -12.09
C CYS A 37 -5.72 -7.26 -11.58
N PHE A 38 -5.28 -8.06 -10.60
CA PHE A 38 -3.90 -8.10 -10.15
C PHE A 38 -3.38 -9.53 -10.29
N ASP A 39 -2.27 -9.69 -11.01
CA ASP A 39 -1.62 -10.98 -11.25
C ASP A 39 -2.55 -12.08 -11.80
N GLY A 40 -3.52 -11.69 -12.66
CA GLY A 40 -4.48 -12.60 -13.27
C GLY A 40 -5.72 -12.91 -12.42
N PHE A 41 -5.82 -12.35 -11.21
CA PHE A 41 -6.96 -12.53 -10.31
C PHE A 41 -7.74 -11.23 -10.12
N GLN A 42 -9.06 -11.35 -9.98
CA GLN A 42 -9.97 -10.22 -9.82
C GLN A 42 -10.21 -9.94 -8.33
N PHE A 43 -10.00 -8.68 -7.93
CA PHE A 43 -10.26 -8.20 -6.58
C PHE A 43 -11.19 -7.00 -6.62
N SER A 44 -12.15 -6.95 -5.71
CA SER A 44 -13.05 -5.79 -5.53
C SER A 44 -12.71 -4.94 -4.30
N GLN A 45 -11.75 -5.42 -3.50
CA GLN A 45 -11.32 -4.84 -2.24
C GLN A 45 -9.83 -5.11 -2.02
N LEU A 46 -9.23 -4.31 -1.14
CA LEU A 46 -7.87 -4.48 -0.67
C LEU A 46 -7.80 -4.15 0.82
N LEU A 47 -6.71 -4.53 1.48
CA LEU A 47 -6.44 -4.17 2.86
C LEU A 47 -5.23 -3.24 2.93
N VAL A 48 -5.40 -2.11 3.61
CA VAL A 48 -4.36 -1.07 3.71
C VAL A 48 -3.50 -1.32 4.95
N SER A 49 -2.18 -1.32 4.76
CA SER A 49 -1.18 -1.41 5.82
C SER A 49 -0.82 -0.02 6.36
N SER A 50 -0.47 0.05 7.65
CA SER A 50 0.18 1.22 8.26
C SER A 50 1.49 1.58 7.57
N ASN A 51 2.19 0.59 7.00
CA ASN A 51 3.58 0.63 6.55
C ASN A 51 3.69 0.85 5.03
N GLY A 52 2.73 1.58 4.43
CA GLY A 52 2.84 2.06 3.05
C GLY A 52 2.61 1.01 1.96
N TYR A 53 1.88 -0.06 2.23
CA TYR A 53 1.49 -1.02 1.20
C TYR A 53 0.01 -1.39 1.25
N VAL A 54 -0.48 -2.01 0.19
CA VAL A 54 -1.80 -2.66 0.16
C VAL A 54 -1.66 -4.11 -0.20
N ILE A 55 -2.55 -4.92 0.34
CA ILE A 55 -2.55 -6.37 0.12
C ILE A 55 -3.94 -6.82 -0.32
N PHE A 56 -3.96 -7.70 -1.32
CA PHE A 56 -5.19 -8.33 -1.79
C PHE A 56 -5.43 -9.65 -1.06
N ASP A 57 -6.67 -10.13 -1.11
CA ASP A 57 -7.06 -11.41 -0.49
C ASP A 57 -6.10 -12.55 -0.90
N ALA A 58 -5.79 -13.44 0.03
CA ALA A 58 -4.89 -14.57 -0.22
C ALA A 58 -5.40 -15.43 -1.40
N ILE A 59 -4.49 -15.92 -2.23
CA ILE A 59 -4.80 -16.87 -3.30
C ILE A 59 -3.93 -18.12 -3.16
N GLY A 60 -4.58 -19.29 -3.16
CA GLY A 60 -3.92 -20.59 -3.31
C GLY A 60 -3.19 -21.09 -2.06
N CYS A 61 -2.05 -21.75 -2.28
CA CYS A 61 -1.28 -22.55 -1.31
C CYS A 61 -0.22 -21.74 -0.52
N ALA A 62 -0.25 -20.41 -0.60
CA ALA A 62 0.72 -19.54 0.03
C ALA A 62 0.04 -18.38 0.76
N SER A 63 0.61 -18.00 1.91
CA SER A 63 0.10 -16.91 2.72
C SER A 63 0.58 -15.54 2.24
N ASN A 64 -0.24 -14.50 2.40
CA ASN A 64 0.15 -13.12 2.05
C ASN A 64 1.38 -12.60 2.81
N MET A 65 1.54 -13.00 4.07
CA MET A 65 2.70 -12.68 4.91
C MET A 65 3.43 -13.98 5.27
N PRO A 66 4.68 -13.93 5.77
CA PRO A 66 5.37 -15.13 6.25
C PRO A 66 4.53 -15.82 7.35
N GLY A 67 4.05 -17.03 7.07
CA GLY A 67 3.33 -17.88 8.03
C GLY A 67 1.88 -17.50 8.34
N THR A 68 1.35 -16.39 7.82
CA THR A 68 -0.06 -16.00 8.07
C THR A 68 -0.66 -15.16 6.95
N ASN A 69 -1.98 -15.21 6.79
CA ASN A 69 -2.70 -14.31 5.90
C ASN A 69 -2.92 -12.96 6.56
N ALA A 70 -2.92 -11.91 5.75
CA ALA A 70 -3.37 -10.61 6.20
C ALA A 70 -4.87 -10.69 6.55
N ALA A 71 -5.27 -9.99 7.60
CA ALA A 71 -6.64 -9.92 8.04
C ALA A 71 -6.92 -8.52 8.60
N PRO A 72 -8.17 -8.04 8.57
CA PRO A 72 -8.53 -6.76 9.15
C PRO A 72 -8.10 -6.63 10.62
N GLY A 73 -7.42 -5.54 10.97
CA GLY A 73 -6.83 -5.32 12.30
C GLY A 73 -5.65 -6.24 12.65
N GLY A 74 -5.22 -7.11 11.74
CA GLY A 74 -4.05 -7.97 11.89
C GLY A 74 -2.74 -7.20 11.84
N THR A 75 -1.65 -7.90 12.13
CA THR A 75 -0.29 -7.33 12.12
C THR A 75 0.15 -7.02 10.69
N SER A 76 0.69 -5.82 10.48
CA SER A 76 1.38 -5.38 9.27
C SER A 76 2.89 -5.40 9.51
N GLY A 77 3.67 -5.99 8.60
CA GLY A 77 5.12 -6.08 8.74
C GLY A 77 5.81 -4.75 8.37
N TRP A 78 6.93 -4.46 9.02
CA TRP A 78 7.75 -3.26 8.81
C TRP A 78 9.20 -3.59 8.46
N SER A 79 9.70 -4.73 8.93
CA SER A 79 11.10 -5.14 8.80
C SER A 79 11.44 -5.51 7.35
N ILE A 80 12.43 -4.82 6.79
CA ILE A 80 12.90 -5.04 5.42
C ILE A 80 14.32 -5.61 5.51
N SER A 81 14.48 -6.90 5.18
CA SER A 81 15.77 -7.59 5.21
C SER A 81 16.25 -8.09 3.84
N ALA A 82 15.41 -7.97 2.80
CA ALA A 82 15.69 -8.43 1.45
C ALA A 82 14.82 -7.66 0.43
N ALA A 83 15.36 -7.45 -0.78
CA ALA A 83 14.60 -6.92 -1.90
C ALA A 83 13.54 -7.93 -2.36
N ILE A 84 12.46 -7.44 -2.99
CA ILE A 84 11.54 -8.30 -3.75
C ILE A 84 12.17 -8.68 -5.10
N PRO A 85 11.83 -9.84 -5.67
CA PRO A 85 10.93 -10.87 -5.13
C PRO A 85 11.57 -11.69 -3.99
N ASN A 86 10.80 -11.98 -2.93
CA ASN A 86 11.20 -12.92 -1.88
C ASN A 86 9.98 -13.49 -1.14
N THR A 87 10.15 -14.60 -0.42
CA THR A 87 9.08 -15.21 0.38
C THR A 87 9.37 -15.17 1.89
N THR A 88 10.42 -14.45 2.29
CA THR A 88 10.94 -14.48 3.67
C THR A 88 10.29 -13.44 4.57
N ASN A 89 10.13 -12.21 4.08
CA ASN A 89 9.60 -11.10 4.87
C ASN A 89 8.69 -10.16 4.08
N ALA A 90 8.80 -10.11 2.75
CA ALA A 90 8.01 -9.19 1.95
C ALA A 90 6.52 -9.60 1.85
N PRO A 91 5.59 -8.64 1.95
CA PRO A 91 4.17 -8.89 1.70
C PRO A 91 3.93 -9.36 0.26
N ARG A 92 3.19 -10.44 0.08
CA ARG A 92 2.84 -11.07 -1.21
C ARG A 92 1.39 -10.81 -1.60
N ASN A 93 1.12 -10.91 -2.89
CA ASN A 93 -0.13 -10.48 -3.50
C ASN A 93 -0.46 -9.02 -3.11
N ALA A 94 0.54 -8.15 -3.28
CA ALA A 94 0.60 -6.82 -2.70
C ALA A 94 1.17 -5.79 -3.67
N ILE A 95 0.76 -4.54 -3.48
CA ILE A 95 1.36 -3.35 -4.09
C ILE A 95 2.09 -2.59 -2.98
N LEU A 96 3.41 -2.51 -3.08
CA LEU A 96 4.28 -1.88 -2.10
C LEU A 96 4.53 -0.43 -2.53
N PHE A 97 3.99 0.55 -1.78
CA PHE A 97 3.90 1.96 -2.20
C PHE A 97 4.41 3.02 -1.18
N PRO A 98 5.74 3.17 -1.09
CA PRO A 98 6.62 2.03 -0.91
C PRO A 98 6.33 1.37 0.44
N TRP A 99 6.53 0.05 0.54
CA TRP A 99 6.62 -0.61 1.84
C TRP A 99 7.81 -0.06 2.59
N GLN A 100 7.55 0.54 3.75
CA GLN A 100 8.53 1.21 4.61
C GLN A 100 7.94 1.35 6.01
N ASP A 101 8.79 1.58 7.00
CA ASP A 101 8.33 1.75 8.37
C ASP A 101 7.87 3.20 8.63
N ILE A 102 6.56 3.41 8.59
CA ILE A 102 5.88 4.67 8.85
C ILE A 102 4.76 4.43 9.87
N ASN A 103 4.54 5.40 10.74
CA ASN A 103 3.65 5.26 11.88
C ASN A 103 2.50 6.28 11.80
N PRO A 104 1.35 5.92 11.21
CA PRO A 104 0.18 6.79 11.15
C PRO A 104 -0.48 7.06 12.51
N ALA A 105 -0.11 6.34 13.58
CA ALA A 105 -0.59 6.66 14.93
C ALA A 105 0.01 7.98 15.46
N LEU A 106 1.13 8.43 14.90
CA LEU A 106 1.79 9.69 15.28
C LEU A 106 1.23 10.92 14.54
N GLY A 107 0.52 10.73 13.42
CA GLY A 107 -0.07 11.84 12.67
C GLY A 107 -0.28 11.55 11.19
N GLY A 108 -0.66 12.60 10.46
CA GLY A 108 -1.01 12.53 9.04
C GLY A 108 -2.42 11.98 8.82
N THR A 109 -2.73 11.68 7.55
CA THR A 109 -4.00 11.07 7.17
C THR A 109 -3.81 10.01 6.11
N ILE A 110 -4.62 8.95 6.19
CA ILE A 110 -4.74 7.94 5.14
C ILE A 110 -6.19 7.94 4.66
N ARG A 111 -6.40 8.24 3.39
CA ARG A 111 -7.75 8.40 2.81
C ARG A 111 -7.88 7.69 1.49
N TYR A 112 -9.07 7.19 1.22
CA TYR A 112 -9.39 6.62 -0.08
C TYR A 112 -10.68 7.20 -0.69
N GLN A 113 -10.75 7.14 -2.01
CA GLN A 113 -11.94 7.46 -2.78
C GLN A 113 -11.91 6.76 -4.13
N THR A 114 -13.09 6.55 -4.71
CA THR A 114 -13.24 6.10 -6.09
C THR A 114 -13.85 7.24 -6.89
N LEU A 115 -13.14 7.71 -7.92
CA LEU A 115 -13.57 8.83 -8.76
C LEU A 115 -13.92 8.34 -10.17
N GLY A 116 -14.70 9.15 -10.89
CA GLY A 116 -15.16 8.86 -12.25
C GLY A 116 -16.48 8.08 -12.28
N ALA A 117 -16.82 7.57 -13.46
CA ALA A 117 -18.02 6.76 -13.70
C ALA A 117 -17.64 5.50 -14.49
N ALA A 118 -18.34 4.40 -14.27
CA ALA A 118 -18.05 3.14 -14.96
C ALA A 118 -18.17 3.31 -16.49
N PRO A 119 -17.31 2.67 -17.30
CA PRO A 119 -16.23 1.74 -16.92
C PRO A 119 -14.85 2.41 -16.75
N ASN A 120 -14.82 3.72 -16.47
CA ASN A 120 -13.60 4.54 -16.38
C ASN A 120 -13.41 5.12 -14.97
N ARG A 121 -13.68 4.32 -13.93
CA ARG A 121 -13.40 4.72 -12.55
C ARG A 121 -11.92 4.55 -12.22
N ARG A 122 -11.49 5.26 -11.19
CA ARG A 122 -10.17 5.08 -10.59
C ARG A 122 -10.26 5.15 -9.08
N PHE A 123 -9.68 4.14 -8.43
CA PHE A 123 -9.51 4.10 -7.00
C PHE A 123 -8.23 4.87 -6.64
N ILE A 124 -8.28 5.65 -5.57
CA ILE A 124 -7.18 6.49 -5.11
C ILE A 124 -7.01 6.25 -3.63
N LEU A 125 -5.81 5.89 -3.20
CA LEU A 125 -5.40 5.82 -1.81
C LEU A 125 -4.29 6.83 -1.57
N THR A 126 -4.51 7.75 -0.63
CA THR A 126 -3.58 8.84 -0.30
C THR A 126 -3.04 8.65 1.10
N PHE A 127 -1.72 8.61 1.22
CA PHE A 127 -1.00 8.84 2.47
C PHE A 127 -0.54 10.30 2.45
N ASN A 128 -0.91 11.10 3.44
CA ASN A 128 -0.56 12.52 3.50
C ASN A 128 0.08 12.84 4.85
N ASN A 129 1.33 13.33 4.78
CA ASN A 129 2.13 13.75 5.93
C ASN A 129 2.20 12.68 7.04
N VAL A 130 2.36 11.41 6.67
CA VAL A 130 2.46 10.30 7.63
C VAL A 130 3.89 10.24 8.19
N PRO A 131 4.09 10.33 9.52
CA PRO A 131 5.41 10.27 10.13
C PRO A 131 6.11 8.93 9.93
N TYR A 132 7.45 8.94 9.91
CA TYR A 132 8.25 7.73 10.03
C TYR A 132 8.28 7.27 11.48
N PHE A 133 8.35 5.95 11.72
CA PHE A 133 8.32 5.37 13.06
C PHE A 133 9.41 5.94 13.99
N ASP A 134 10.67 5.84 13.59
CA ASP A 134 11.83 6.25 14.40
C ASP A 134 12.37 7.66 14.04
N CYS A 135 11.83 8.26 12.97
CA CYS A 135 12.17 9.61 12.53
C CYS A 135 10.91 10.48 12.34
N PRO A 136 10.14 10.79 13.41
CA PRO A 136 8.80 11.37 13.28
C PRO A 136 8.76 12.79 12.68
N SER A 137 9.90 13.47 12.58
CA SER A 137 10.01 14.76 11.87
C SER A 137 10.06 14.60 10.34
N LEU A 138 10.37 13.41 9.85
CA LEU A 138 10.29 13.06 8.43
C LEU A 138 8.87 12.60 8.11
N LEU A 139 8.34 13.03 6.96
CA LEU A 139 6.95 12.79 6.59
C LEU A 139 6.85 12.19 5.18
N PHE A 140 6.08 11.12 5.07
CA PHE A 140 5.73 10.50 3.80
C PHE A 140 4.43 11.06 3.24
N THR A 141 4.44 11.42 1.95
CA THR A 141 3.24 11.76 1.19
C THR A 141 3.29 11.08 -0.18
N GLY A 142 2.22 10.35 -0.50
CA GLY A 142 2.08 9.70 -1.79
C GLY A 142 0.66 9.20 -2.08
N GLN A 143 0.40 8.87 -3.34
CA GLN A 143 -0.83 8.26 -3.81
C GLN A 143 -0.63 6.98 -4.62
N LEU A 144 -1.42 5.97 -4.30
CA LEU A 144 -1.65 4.80 -5.15
C LEU A 144 -2.95 4.99 -5.92
N LYS A 145 -2.92 4.78 -7.24
CA LYS A 145 -4.10 4.81 -8.10
C LYS A 145 -4.26 3.50 -8.86
N LEU A 146 -5.47 2.96 -8.85
CA LEU A 146 -5.86 1.78 -9.62
C LEU A 146 -6.93 2.20 -10.63
N PHE A 147 -6.82 1.75 -11.87
CA PHE A 147 -7.72 2.17 -12.95
C PHE A 147 -8.61 1.02 -13.39
N GLU A 148 -9.92 1.28 -13.45
CA GLU A 148 -10.91 0.35 -13.96
C GLU A 148 -10.63 0.02 -15.43
N THR A 149 -10.92 -1.23 -15.83
CA THR A 149 -10.76 -1.76 -17.20
C THR A 149 -9.31 -1.95 -17.63
N THR A 150 -8.45 -0.94 -17.53
CA THR A 150 -7.04 -1.03 -17.96
C THR A 150 -6.19 -1.83 -16.99
N ASN A 151 -6.62 -1.90 -15.72
CA ASN A 151 -5.84 -2.46 -14.61
C ASN A 151 -4.46 -1.81 -14.44
N ASN A 152 -4.31 -0.56 -14.92
CA ASN A 152 -3.10 0.21 -14.70
C ASN A 152 -2.96 0.53 -13.21
N ILE A 153 -1.71 0.52 -12.75
CA ILE A 153 -1.31 0.91 -11.41
C ILE A 153 -0.43 2.14 -11.56
N GLU A 154 -0.77 3.22 -10.87
CA GLU A 154 0.08 4.40 -10.77
C GLU A 154 0.47 4.65 -9.32
N MET A 155 1.73 5.01 -9.12
CA MET A 155 2.32 5.28 -7.81
C MET A 155 2.98 6.66 -7.86
N HIS A 156 2.38 7.64 -7.18
CA HIS A 156 2.78 9.04 -7.20
C HIS A 156 3.38 9.41 -5.84
N ILE A 157 4.70 9.53 -5.74
CA ILE A 157 5.38 9.91 -4.49
C ILE A 157 5.66 11.41 -4.53
N ALA A 158 5.10 12.14 -3.56
CA ALA A 158 5.32 13.58 -3.42
C ALA A 158 6.50 13.88 -2.49
N SER A 159 6.56 13.20 -1.34
CA SER A 159 7.67 13.30 -0.39
C SER A 159 8.02 11.93 0.15
N LYS A 160 9.31 11.59 0.05
CA LYS A 160 9.92 10.39 0.62
C LYS A 160 11.32 10.76 1.06
N SER A 161 11.54 10.73 2.38
CA SER A 161 12.86 10.91 2.98
C SER A 161 13.45 9.55 3.37
N ILE A 162 14.71 9.57 3.82
CA ILE A 162 15.41 8.38 4.32
C ILE A 162 15.62 8.56 5.82
N CYS A 163 15.09 7.64 6.63
CA CYS A 163 15.36 7.56 8.06
C CYS A 163 16.57 6.65 8.27
N THR A 164 17.78 7.21 8.24
CA THR A 164 19.03 6.42 8.23
C THR A 164 19.31 5.68 9.53
N GLY A 165 18.68 6.08 10.64
CA GLY A 165 18.83 5.44 11.95
C GLY A 165 18.02 4.15 12.10
N TRP A 166 17.11 3.86 11.16
CA TRP A 166 16.10 2.82 11.32
C TRP A 166 15.95 1.96 10.06
N ASN A 167 15.87 0.64 10.24
CA ASN A 167 15.67 -0.33 9.15
C ASN A 167 16.63 -0.13 7.96
N GLY A 168 17.86 0.35 8.21
CA GLY A 168 18.83 0.71 7.16
C GLY A 168 18.44 1.90 6.27
N GLY A 169 17.29 2.55 6.53
CA GLY A 169 16.65 3.49 5.61
C GLY A 169 15.89 2.82 4.46
N ASP A 170 15.70 1.51 4.53
CA ASP A 170 15.16 0.69 3.43
C ASP A 170 13.68 0.95 3.17
N ALA A 171 13.31 0.86 1.90
CA ALA A 171 11.95 0.93 1.42
C ALA A 171 11.82 0.16 0.10
N ILE A 172 10.68 -0.50 -0.13
CA ILE A 172 10.42 -1.24 -1.37
C ILE A 172 9.24 -0.62 -2.11
N LEU A 173 9.50 -0.08 -3.29
CA LEU A 173 8.47 0.32 -4.26
C LEU A 173 8.34 -0.78 -5.32
N GLY A 174 7.17 -1.41 -5.44
CA GLY A 174 6.99 -2.46 -6.44
C GLY A 174 5.73 -3.28 -6.31
N LEU A 175 5.56 -4.20 -7.24
CA LEU A 175 4.46 -5.17 -7.27
C LEU A 175 5.01 -6.53 -6.87
N HIS A 176 4.31 -7.24 -6.00
CA HIS A 176 4.73 -8.55 -5.54
C HIS A 176 3.56 -9.52 -5.64
N ASN A 177 3.67 -10.46 -6.56
CA ASN A 177 2.66 -11.48 -6.83
C ASN A 177 2.45 -12.45 -5.66
N PHE A 178 1.47 -13.33 -5.79
CA PHE A 178 1.08 -14.25 -4.71
C PHE A 178 2.13 -15.33 -4.43
N ASN A 179 2.91 -15.75 -5.44
CA ASN A 179 3.97 -16.75 -5.30
C ASN A 179 5.30 -16.15 -4.80
N GLY A 180 5.49 -14.83 -4.93
CA GLY A 180 6.68 -14.11 -4.50
C GLY A 180 7.87 -14.27 -5.44
N THR A 181 7.64 -14.12 -6.75
CA THR A 181 8.63 -14.30 -7.84
C THR A 181 8.65 -13.14 -8.83
#